data_AF-A0A946X4B6-F1
#
_entry.id   AF-A0A946X4B6-F1
#
_cell.length_a   1.000
_cell.length_b   1.000
_cell.length_c   1.000
_cell.angle_alpha   90.00
_cell.angle_beta   90.00
_cell.angle_gamma   90.00
#
_symmetry.space_group_name_H-M   'P 1'
#
loop_
_entity.id
_entity.type
_entity.pdbx_description
1 polymer ?
#
loop_
_entity_poly.entity_id
_entity_poly.type
_entity_poly.pdbx_seq_one_letter_code
_entity_poly.pdbx_strand_id
1 'polypeptide(L)' 'MSTPEYTDVLRLAMRLSTRERERLVNEVSAVLPPPDDSAKAHTIQEFRGCGKEMWRAMDVDAYLQRERDDWDGSKR' A
#
# COMPACT_ATOMS: atom_id res chain seq x y z
N MET A 1 5.48 35.31 4.96
CA MET A 1 4.69 34.32 5.72
C MET A 1 5.62 33.15 5.97
N SER A 2 5.90 32.79 7.23
CA SER A 2 6.75 31.63 7.52
C SER A 2 6.05 30.36 7.07
N THR A 3 6.75 29.51 6.32
CA THR A 3 6.25 28.18 5.97
C THR A 3 6.17 27.35 7.25
N PRO A 4 5.01 26.77 7.58
CA PRO A 4 4.94 25.84 8.69
C PRO A 4 5.88 24.67 8.44
N GLU A 5 6.60 24.25 9.49
CA GLU A 5 7.47 23.08 9.42
C GLU A 5 6.63 21.84 9.08
N TYR A 6 7.22 20.91 8.32
CA TYR A 6 6.54 19.68 7.88
C TYR A 6 5.86 18.94 9.04
N THR A 7 6.54 18.86 10.19
CA THR A 7 6.05 18.20 11.39
C THR A 7 4.77 18.85 11.95
N ASP A 8 4.62 20.17 11.84
CA ASP A 8 3.44 20.87 12.31
C ASP A 8 2.24 20.63 11.38
N VAL A 9 2.48 20.61 10.06
CA VAL A 9 1.45 20.25 9.07
C VAL A 9 0.97 18.81 9.28
N LEU A 10 1.89 17.87 9.50
CA LEU A 10 1.56 16.47 9.79
C LEU A 10 0.74 16.33 11.08
N ARG A 11 1.13 17.06 12.14
CA ARG A 11 0.40 17.06 13.42
C ARG A 11 -1.03 17.60 13.25
N LEU A 12 -1.22 18.62 12.44
CA LEU A 12 -2.55 19.16 12.13
C LEU A 12 -3.38 18.17 11.30
N ALA A 13 -2.79 17.57 10.27
CA ALA A 13 -3.46 16.56 9.45
C ALA A 13 -3.91 15.35 10.27
N MET A 14 -3.13 14.94 11.27
CA MET A 14 -3.49 13.82 12.17
C MET A 14 -4.69 14.10 13.08
N ARG A 15 -5.05 15.38 13.31
CA ARG A 15 -6.21 15.77 14.14
C ARG A 15 -7.52 15.82 13.36
N LEU A 16 -7.46 15.75 12.03
CA LEU A 16 -8.63 15.72 11.16
C LEU A 16 -9.39 14.39 11.29
N SER A 17 -10.70 14.42 11.03
CA SER A 17 -11.47 13.19 10.90
C SER A 17 -10.96 12.32 9.74
N THR A 18 -11.30 11.03 9.72
CA THR A 18 -10.89 10.12 8.63
C THR A 18 -11.28 10.66 7.25
N ARG A 19 -12.51 11.17 7.12
CA ARG A 19 -13.02 11.73 5.86
C ARG A 19 -12.26 12.99 5.42
N GLU A 20 -11.88 13.84 6.36
CA GLU A 20 -11.10 15.05 6.07
C GLU A 20 -9.66 14.72 5.72
N ARG A 21 -9.07 13.70 6.34
CA ARG A 21 -7.73 13.19 5.96
C ARG A 21 -7.72 12.63 4.54
N GLU A 22 -8.72 11.83 4.18
CA GLU A 22 -8.88 11.32 2.82
C GLU A 22 -9.00 12.46 1.80
N ARG A 23 -9.81 13.48 2.12
CA ARG A 23 -9.96 14.67 1.29
C ARG A 23 -8.64 15.42 1.14
N LEU A 24 -7.90 15.62 2.24
CA LEU A 24 -6.60 16.29 2.23
C LEU A 24 -5.58 15.55 1.35
N VAL A 25 -5.53 14.21 1.45
CA VAL A 25 -4.64 13.39 0.60
C VAL A 25 -4.97 13.59 -0.88
N ASN A 26 -6.25 13.59 -1.25
CA ASN A 26 -6.66 13.77 -2.65
C ASN A 26 -6.30 15.17 -3.18
N GLU A 27 -6.60 16.22 -2.41
CA GLU A 27 -6.32 17.60 -2.81
C GLU A 27 -4.80 17.86 -2.91
N VAL A 28 -4.00 17.33 -1.97
CA VAL A 28 -2.54 17.44 -2.02
C VAL A 28 -1.98 16.64 -3.20
N SER A 29 -2.46 15.42 -3.43
CA SER A 29 -1.97 14.59 -4.54
C SER A 29 -2.30 15.18 -5.91
N ALA A 30 -3.42 15.87 -6.05
CA ALA A 30 -3.84 16.51 -7.30
C ALA A 30 -2.96 17.69 -7.73
N VAL A 31 -2.25 18.32 -6.79
CA VAL A 31 -1.35 19.45 -7.06
C VAL A 31 0.12 19.03 -7.14
N LEU A 32 0.44 17.78 -6.80
CA LEU A 32 1.77 17.25 -7.03
C LEU A 32 2.00 17.14 -8.54
N PRO A 33 3.17 17.56 -9.05
CA PRO A 33 3.54 17.25 -10.42
C PRO A 33 3.48 15.73 -10.60
N PRO A 34 3.20 15.24 -11.82
CA PRO A 34 3.37 13.82 -12.11
C PRO A 34 4.76 13.40 -11.63
N PRO A 35 4.89 12.21 -11.01
CA PRO A 35 6.20 11.70 -10.64
C PRO A 35 7.10 11.82 -11.88
N ASP A 36 8.29 12.38 -11.69
CA ASP A 36 9.25 12.62 -12.76
C ASP A 36 9.30 11.37 -13.66
N ASP A 37 8.94 11.50 -14.93
CA ASP A 37 8.90 10.40 -15.92
C ASP A 37 10.28 9.72 -16.10
N SER A 38 11.32 10.21 -15.40
CA SER A 38 12.60 9.55 -15.20
C SER A 38 12.52 8.29 -14.33
N ALA A 39 11.46 8.13 -13.53
CA ALA A 39 11.15 6.87 -12.87
C ALA A 39 10.64 5.89 -13.94
N LYS A 40 11.51 4.96 -14.36
CA LYS A 40 11.17 3.86 -15.27
C LYS A 40 9.77 3.35 -14.97
N ALA A 41 8.88 3.39 -15.97
CA ALA A 41 7.60 2.72 -15.89
C ALA A 41 7.83 1.23 -15.59
N HIS A 42 7.68 0.86 -14.32
CA HIS A 42 7.83 -0.51 -13.86
C HIS A 42 6.74 -1.35 -14.50
N THR A 43 7.13 -2.43 -15.18
CA THR A 43 6.17 -3.33 -15.81
C THR A 43 5.92 -4.52 -14.90
N ILE A 44 4.68 -5.02 -14.87
CA ILE A 44 4.35 -6.23 -14.09
C ILE A 44 5.20 -7.45 -14.49
N GLN A 45 5.80 -7.42 -15.69
CA GLN A 45 6.73 -8.45 -16.15
C GLN A 45 8.05 -8.48 -15.37
N GLU A 46 8.44 -7.40 -14.70
CA GLU A 46 9.62 -7.35 -13.82
C GLU A 46 9.47 -8.30 -12.62
N PHE A 47 8.23 -8.61 -12.23
CA PHE A 47 7.93 -9.55 -11.14
C PHE A 47 7.76 -11.01 -11.63
N ARG A 48 8.00 -11.29 -12.91
CA ARG A 48 7.90 -12.66 -13.45
C ARG A 48 8.90 -13.56 -12.72
N GLY A 49 8.39 -14.61 -12.07
CA GLY A 49 9.22 -15.60 -11.39
C GLY A 49 9.47 -15.32 -9.90
N CYS A 50 9.27 -14.08 -9.43
CA CYS A 50 9.37 -13.74 -8.00
C CYS A 50 8.41 -14.58 -7.16
N GLY A 51 7.21 -14.87 -7.67
CA GLY A 51 6.28 -15.81 -7.04
C GLY A 51 6.93 -17.19 -6.83
N LYS A 52 7.43 -17.82 -7.89
CA LYS A 52 8.05 -19.15 -7.78
C LYS A 52 9.18 -19.19 -6.76
N GLU A 53 9.98 -18.13 -6.67
CA GLU A 53 11.10 -18.03 -5.72
C GLU A 53 10.63 -17.88 -4.27
N MET A 54 9.64 -17.03 -4.01
CA MET A 54 9.05 -16.89 -2.66
C MET A 54 8.46 -18.20 -2.14
N TRP A 55 7.84 -18.99 -3.01
CA TRP A 55 7.19 -20.24 -2.62
C TRP A 55 8.17 -21.42 -2.47
N ARG A 56 9.46 -21.29 -2.83
CA ARG A 56 10.44 -22.39 -2.70
C ARG A 56 10.76 -22.78 -1.27
N ALA A 57 10.74 -21.82 -0.34
CA ALA A 57 11.07 -22.05 1.06
C ALA A 57 9.84 -22.32 1.93
N MET A 58 8.65 -22.33 1.34
CA MET A 58 7.39 -22.50 2.05
C MET A 58 6.85 -23.92 1.84
N ASP A 59 6.36 -24.53 2.91
CA ASP A 59 5.58 -25.76 2.80
C ASP A 59 4.20 -25.41 2.21
N VAL A 60 4.08 -25.61 0.90
CA VAL A 60 2.90 -25.27 0.10
C VAL A 60 1.68 -26.03 0.61
N ASP A 61 1.84 -27.30 0.97
CA ASP A 61 0.74 -28.16 1.38
C ASP A 61 0.22 -27.76 2.76
N ALA A 62 1.11 -27.46 3.70
CA ALA A 62 0.73 -26.94 5.01
C ALA A 62 0.05 -25.56 4.92
N TYR A 63 0.50 -24.69 4.00
CA TYR A 63 -0.12 -23.40 3.76
C TYR A 63 -1.53 -23.56 3.20
N LEU A 64 -1.69 -24.38 2.16
CA LEU A 64 -3.00 -24.63 1.54
C LEU A 64 -3.99 -25.29 2.50
N GLN A 65 -3.52 -26.19 3.36
CA GLN A 65 -4.39 -26.82 4.36
C GLN A 65 -4.93 -25.80 5.35
N ARG A 66 -4.08 -24.88 5.84
CA ARG A 66 -4.50 -23.79 6.73
C ARG A 66 -5.55 -22.90 6.09
N GLU A 67 -5.33 -22.47 4.84
CA GLU A 67 -6.29 -21.63 4.12
C GLU A 67 -7.64 -22.33 3.91
N ARG A 68 -7.62 -23.65 3.67
CA ARG A 68 -8.86 -24.47 3.56
C ARG A 68 -9.59 -24.57 4.88
N ASP A 69 -8.87 -24.83 5.96
CA ASP A 69 -9.43 -24.92 7.31
C ASP A 69 -10.06 -23.57 7.74
N ASP A 70 -9.40 -22.45 7.42
CA ASP A 70 -9.91 -21.10 7.67
C ASP A 70 -11.15 -20.78 6.82
N TRP A 71 -11.16 -21.20 5.54
CA TRP A 71 -12.31 -21.03 4.65
C TRP A 71 -13.52 -21.86 5.08
N ASP A 72 -13.31 -23.13 5.45
CA ASP A 72 -14.38 -24.01 5.92
C ASP A 72 -14.88 -23.60 7.32
N GLY A 73 -14.01 -23.03 8.17
CA GLY A 73 -14.37 -22.41 9.44
C GLY A 73 -15.27 -21.17 9.29
N SER A 74 -15.17 -20.44 8.18
CA SER A 74 -16.02 -19.29 7.84
C SER A 74 -17.42 -19.66 7.34
N LYS A 75 -17.73 -20.95 7.13
CA LYS A 75 -19.06 -21.42 6.68
C LYS A 75 -20.03 -21.78 7.82
N ARG A 76 -19.79 -21.33 9.06
CA ARG A 76 -20.75 -21.48 10.18
C ARG A 76 -21.53 -20.21 10.47
#